data_AF-A0A7J7IWY0-F1
#
_entry.id   AF-A0A7J7IWY0-F1
#
_cell.length_a   1.000
_cell.length_b   1.000
_cell.length_c   1.000
_cell.angle_alpha   90.00
_cell.angle_beta   90.00
_cell.angle_gamma   90.00
#
_symmetry.space_group_name_H-M   'P 1'
#
loop_
_entity.id
_entity.type
_entity.pdbx_description
1 polymer ?
#
loop_
_entity_poly.entity_id
_entity_poly.type
_entity_poly.pdbx_seq_one_letter_code
_entity_poly.pdbx_strand_id
1 'polypeptide(L)'
;MKLSCAQTGSTSMEHSGFPMSDFVRSLPHNRNMCSYESLEMGCHFISQYRQRLLASEPSLKRHVVRAALQILLYRRKRKPEIQFRRLKIKNSEQLPFKEYAERAFKRLGMEYDVTSSEIEECESLIESHWRAVVGAYTVRLALAPLVEAYILIDRVLYLWEHGISSSLVPVFDPRISPRNMAIVAVKS
;
A
#
# COMPACT_ATOMS: atom_id res chain seq x y z
N MET A 1 -2.80 5.14 -13.28
CA MET A 1 -3.89 6.13 -13.39
C MET A 1 -3.50 7.32 -12.51
N LYS A 2 -3.05 8.44 -13.10
CA LYS A 2 -2.70 9.66 -12.34
C LYS A 2 -4.02 10.35 -11.97
N LEU A 3 -4.45 10.22 -10.72
CA LEU A 3 -5.47 11.10 -10.17
C LEU A 3 -4.76 12.42 -9.84
N SER A 4 -4.93 13.43 -10.69
CA SER A 4 -4.44 14.78 -10.43
C SER A 4 -5.26 15.37 -9.28
N CYS A 5 -4.64 15.61 -8.14
CA CYS A 5 -5.20 16.48 -7.12
C CYS A 5 -5.11 17.92 -7.63
N ALA A 6 -6.23 18.51 -8.05
CA ALA A 6 -6.34 19.96 -8.14
C ALA A 6 -6.45 20.52 -6.71
N GLN A 7 -5.62 21.50 -6.39
CA GLN A 7 -5.70 22.23 -5.13
C GLN A 7 -6.73 23.36 -5.22
N THR A 8 -7.52 23.46 -4.17
CA THR A 8 -8.13 24.67 -3.57
C THR A 8 -8.96 25.60 -4.48
N GLY A 9 -10.28 25.46 -4.37
CA GLY A 9 -11.26 26.47 -4.72
C GLY A 9 -12.62 26.09 -4.12
N SER A 10 -13.15 26.93 -3.22
CA SER A 10 -14.43 26.74 -2.56
C SER A 10 -15.59 26.91 -3.54
N THR A 11 -16.12 25.80 -4.04
CA THR A 11 -17.38 25.70 -4.80
C THR A 11 -17.88 24.27 -4.64
N SER A 12 -19.19 24.10 -4.45
CA SER A 12 -19.95 22.84 -4.29
C SER A 12 -19.18 21.57 -4.63
N MET A 13 -19.11 20.61 -3.68
CA MET A 13 -18.47 19.30 -3.85
C MET A 13 -19.05 18.54 -5.06
N GLU A 14 -18.58 18.85 -6.26
CA GLU A 14 -18.68 17.97 -7.41
C GLU A 14 -17.92 16.69 -7.04
N HIS A 15 -18.63 15.56 -7.08
CA HIS A 15 -18.09 14.26 -6.73
C HIS A 15 -16.91 13.90 -7.64
N SER A 16 -15.69 14.27 -7.25
CA SER A 16 -14.48 13.87 -7.97
C SER A 16 -14.24 12.37 -7.77
N GLY A 17 -14.75 11.53 -8.68
CA GLY A 17 -14.57 10.08 -8.64
C GLY A 17 -15.65 9.31 -9.41
N PHE A 18 -15.48 7.99 -9.53
CA PHE A 18 -16.55 7.14 -10.04
C PHE A 18 -17.74 7.14 -9.05
N PRO A 19 -18.99 7.19 -9.54
CA PRO A 19 -20.15 7.22 -8.67
C PRO A 19 -20.27 5.90 -7.88
N MET A 20 -20.60 5.99 -6.59
CA MET A 20 -20.93 4.83 -5.75
C MET A 20 -22.40 4.45 -5.91
N SER A 21 -22.71 3.17 -5.73
CA SER A 21 -24.10 2.70 -5.65
C SER A 21 -24.84 3.34 -4.48
N ASP A 22 -26.15 3.48 -4.60
CA ASP A 22 -27.01 3.97 -3.51
C ASP A 22 -26.96 3.01 -2.32
N PHE A 23 -26.86 1.70 -2.57
CA PHE A 23 -26.61 0.72 -1.52
C PHE A 23 -25.36 1.06 -0.70
N VAL A 24 -24.20 1.23 -1.33
CA VAL A 24 -22.95 1.54 -0.61
C VAL A 24 -22.98 2.92 0.03
N ARG A 25 -23.64 3.91 -0.60
CA ARG A 25 -23.87 5.22 0.02
C ARG A 25 -24.65 5.13 1.33
N SER A 26 -25.59 4.18 1.42
CA SER A 26 -26.41 3.95 2.62
C SER A 26 -25.68 3.23 3.75
N LEU A 27 -24.57 2.53 3.47
CA LEU A 27 -23.83 1.78 4.48
C LEU A 27 -23.13 2.68 5.49
N PRO A 28 -23.17 2.34 6.79
CA PRO A 28 -22.37 3.03 7.78
C PRO A 28 -20.88 2.83 7.47
N HIS A 29 -20.08 3.88 7.68
CA HIS A 29 -18.61 3.87 7.48
C HIS A 29 -18.10 3.63 6.04
N ASN A 30 -18.92 3.82 5.01
CA ASN A 30 -18.48 3.73 3.61
C ASN A 30 -17.24 4.59 3.27
N ARG A 31 -17.10 5.76 3.88
CA ARG A 31 -15.93 6.65 3.72
C ARG A 31 -14.61 5.99 4.11
N ASN A 32 -14.61 5.05 5.06
CA ASN A 32 -13.39 4.36 5.52
C ASN A 32 -12.94 3.30 4.51
N MET A 33 -13.88 2.62 3.85
CA MET A 33 -13.59 1.62 2.81
C MET A 33 -12.98 2.27 1.55
N CYS A 34 -13.34 3.54 1.26
CA CYS A 34 -12.81 4.30 0.14
C CYS A 34 -11.67 5.28 0.52
N SER A 35 -11.05 5.12 1.70
CA SER A 35 -9.88 5.92 2.06
C SER A 35 -8.70 5.64 1.11
N TYR A 36 -7.79 6.61 0.97
CA TYR A 36 -6.61 6.45 0.12
C TYR A 36 -5.79 5.21 0.52
N GLU A 37 -5.64 4.97 1.82
CA GLU A 37 -4.91 3.83 2.36
C GLU A 37 -5.56 2.48 2.01
N SER A 38 -6.90 2.41 2.04
CA SER A 38 -7.65 1.22 1.62
C SER A 38 -7.52 0.99 0.11
N LEU A 39 -7.71 2.03 -0.70
CA LEU A 39 -7.61 1.93 -2.16
C LEU A 39 -6.19 1.58 -2.63
N GLU A 40 -5.16 2.11 -1.95
CA GLU A 40 -3.77 1.73 -2.18
C GLU A 40 -3.52 0.27 -1.78
N MET A 41 -4.07 -0.17 -0.64
CA MET A 41 -3.98 -1.57 -0.21
C MET A 41 -4.59 -2.52 -1.24
N GLY A 42 -5.77 -2.19 -1.78
CA GLY A 42 -6.46 -2.97 -2.82
C GLY A 42 -5.72 -3.04 -4.16
N CYS A 43 -4.57 -2.36 -4.31
CA CYS A 43 -3.67 -2.53 -5.44
C CYS A 43 -2.65 -3.65 -5.27
N HIS A 44 -2.48 -4.17 -4.06
CA HIS A 44 -1.51 -5.22 -3.78
C HIS A 44 -2.13 -6.61 -3.88
N PHE A 45 -1.28 -7.60 -4.17
CA PHE A 45 -1.72 -8.97 -4.31
C PHE A 45 -0.83 -9.94 -3.55
N ILE A 46 -1.47 -10.89 -2.87
CA ILE A 46 -0.79 -11.83 -1.98
C ILE A 46 0.00 -12.91 -2.73
N SER A 47 -0.35 -13.29 -3.96
CA SER A 47 0.27 -14.49 -4.59
C SER A 47 1.77 -14.36 -4.85
N GLN A 48 2.25 -13.22 -5.35
CA GLN A 48 3.70 -12.98 -5.48
C GLN A 48 4.37 -12.94 -4.11
N TYR A 49 3.71 -12.34 -3.12
CA TYR A 49 4.24 -12.28 -1.77
C TYR A 49 4.33 -13.66 -1.11
N ARG A 50 3.36 -14.55 -1.36
CA ARG A 50 3.36 -15.95 -0.92
C ARG A 50 4.58 -16.70 -1.44
N GLN A 51 4.94 -16.52 -2.71
CA GLN A 51 6.15 -17.14 -3.27
C GLN A 51 7.41 -16.68 -2.52
N ARG A 52 7.52 -15.38 -2.24
CA ARG A 52 8.63 -14.79 -1.49
C ARG A 52 8.70 -15.30 -0.04
N LEU A 53 7.54 -15.50 0.60
CA LEU A 53 7.44 -16.13 1.93
C LEU A 53 7.97 -17.57 1.92
N LEU A 54 7.53 -18.38 0.94
CA LEU A 54 7.97 -19.78 0.80
C LEU A 54 9.47 -19.88 0.51
N ALA A 55 10.00 -18.99 -0.34
CA ALA A 55 11.42 -18.92 -0.68
C ALA A 55 12.28 -18.25 0.42
N SER A 56 11.68 -17.77 1.51
CA SER A 56 12.37 -17.05 2.60
C SER A 56 13.26 -15.91 2.08
N GLU A 57 12.76 -15.13 1.11
CA GLU A 57 13.59 -14.13 0.45
C GLU A 57 14.03 -13.00 1.41
N PRO A 58 15.27 -12.47 1.26
CA PRO A 58 15.74 -11.31 2.02
C PRO A 58 14.83 -10.08 1.87
N SER A 59 14.13 -10.00 0.73
CA SER A 59 13.15 -8.97 0.38
C SER A 59 12.00 -8.82 1.40
N LEU A 60 11.74 -9.84 2.22
CA LEU A 60 10.73 -9.81 3.28
C LEU A 60 11.08 -8.81 4.38
N LYS A 61 12.37 -8.60 4.68
CA LYS A 61 12.82 -7.71 5.76
C LYS A 61 12.75 -6.21 5.40
N ARG A 62 12.40 -5.85 4.16
CA ARG A 62 12.34 -4.43 3.71
C ARG A 62 11.52 -3.52 4.62
N HIS A 63 10.37 -3.99 5.10
CA HIS A 63 9.49 -3.18 5.94
C HIS A 63 10.08 -2.92 7.33
N VAL A 64 10.73 -3.93 7.94
CA VAL A 64 11.36 -3.75 9.25
C VAL A 64 12.61 -2.88 9.17
N VAL A 65 13.44 -3.04 8.12
CA VAL A 65 14.61 -2.18 7.90
C VAL A 65 14.19 -0.72 7.74
N ARG A 66 13.11 -0.49 6.98
CA ARG A 66 12.53 0.84 6.82
C ARG A 66 11.96 1.38 8.13
N ALA A 67 11.31 0.55 8.95
CA ALA A 67 10.79 0.94 10.26
C ALA A 67 11.91 1.32 11.23
N ALA A 68 13.02 0.56 11.26
CA ALA A 68 14.19 0.88 12.07
C ALA A 68 14.77 2.25 11.71
N LEU A 69 14.89 2.56 10.41
CA LEU A 69 15.27 3.89 9.95
C LEU A 69 14.29 4.99 10.42
N GLN A 70 12.97 4.73 10.38
CA GLN A 70 11.98 5.69 10.88
C GLN A 70 12.14 5.96 12.37
N ILE A 71 12.38 4.91 13.17
CA ILE A 71 12.62 5.02 14.61
C ILE A 71 13.87 5.84 14.87
N LEU A 72 14.97 5.56 14.14
CA LEU A 72 16.22 6.32 14.23
C LEU A 72 16.01 7.81 13.96
N LEU A 73 15.34 8.15 12.85
CA LEU A 73 15.05 9.54 12.49
C LEU A 73 14.12 10.23 13.51
N TYR A 74 13.12 9.50 14.00
CA TYR A 74 12.18 9.99 15.00
C TYR A 74 12.88 10.34 16.31
N ARG A 75 13.73 9.45 16.83
CA ARG A 75 14.52 9.68 18.06
C ARG A 75 15.42 10.90 17.94
N ARG A 76 15.97 11.12 16.75
CA ARG A 76 16.82 12.28 16.43
C ARG A 76 16.03 13.57 16.14
N LYS A 77 14.70 13.55 16.30
CA LYS A 77 13.79 14.67 16.00
C LYS A 77 13.96 15.22 14.57
N ARG A 78 14.44 14.39 13.64
CA ARG A 78 14.61 14.77 12.23
C ARG A 78 13.30 14.54 11.50
N LYS A 79 12.71 15.62 10.98
CA LYS A 79 11.52 15.58 10.12
C LYS A 79 11.95 15.90 8.69
N PRO A 80 12.14 14.90 7.82
CA PRO A 80 12.50 15.17 6.45
C PRO A 80 11.39 15.94 5.74
N GLU A 81 11.76 17.02 5.03
CA GLU A 81 10.84 17.83 4.20
C GLU A 81 10.26 16.99 3.04
N ILE A 82 11.05 16.02 2.55
CA ILE A 82 10.59 15.01 1.59
C ILE A 82 9.80 13.93 2.33
N GLN A 83 8.57 13.66 1.87
CA GLN A 83 7.75 12.59 2.42
C GLN A 83 8.52 11.27 2.38
N PHE A 84 8.90 10.77 3.55
CA PHE A 84 9.55 9.47 3.76
C PHE A 84 8.89 8.36 2.92
N ARG A 85 7.58 8.46 2.64
CA ARG A 85 6.78 7.63 1.70
C ARG A 85 7.46 7.37 0.34
N ARG A 86 8.28 8.28 -0.19
CA ARG A 86 8.96 8.16 -1.50
C ARG A 86 10.39 7.60 -1.44
N LEU A 87 10.92 7.34 -0.25
CA LEU A 87 12.28 6.81 -0.10
C LEU A 87 12.37 5.37 -0.65
N LYS A 88 13.03 5.21 -1.80
CA LYS A 88 13.28 3.92 -2.46
C LYS A 88 14.76 3.64 -2.57
N ILE A 89 15.30 2.74 -1.74
CA ILE A 89 16.73 2.35 -1.77
C ILE A 89 16.89 1.11 -2.66
N LYS A 90 17.81 1.21 -3.65
CA LYS A 90 18.08 0.09 -4.57
C LYS A 90 18.85 -0.99 -3.80
N ASN A 91 18.49 -2.25 -4.06
CA ASN A 91 19.11 -3.46 -3.47
C ASN A 91 19.15 -3.45 -1.93
N SER A 92 18.19 -2.78 -1.27
CA SER A 92 18.16 -2.63 0.20
C SER A 92 18.13 -3.94 0.99
N GLU A 93 17.84 -5.04 0.32
CA GLU A 93 17.60 -6.36 0.89
C GLU A 93 18.89 -7.10 1.22
N GLN A 94 20.01 -6.64 0.65
CA GLN A 94 21.34 -7.24 0.79
C GLN A 94 22.32 -6.31 1.51
N LEU A 95 21.87 -5.10 1.89
CA LEU A 95 22.74 -4.10 2.50
C LEU A 95 22.74 -4.28 4.03
N PRO A 96 23.90 -4.17 4.68
CA PRO A 96 23.98 -3.91 6.12
C PRO A 96 23.17 -2.65 6.47
N PHE A 97 22.63 -2.58 7.69
CA PHE A 97 21.77 -1.46 8.08
C PHE A 97 22.51 -0.13 8.03
N LYS A 98 23.79 -0.10 8.42
CA LYS A 98 24.66 1.07 8.31
C LYS A 98 24.65 1.68 6.90
N GLU A 99 24.94 0.86 5.89
CA GLU A 99 24.97 1.32 4.50
C GLU A 99 23.58 1.72 3.98
N TYR A 100 22.54 1.00 4.41
CA TYR A 100 21.15 1.39 4.14
C TYR A 100 20.84 2.79 4.71
N ALA A 101 21.24 3.07 5.95
CA ALA A 101 21.04 4.35 6.61
C ALA A 101 21.84 5.46 5.91
N GLU A 102 23.12 5.27 5.60
CA GLU A 102 23.94 6.24 4.86
C GLU A 102 23.28 6.65 3.54
N ARG A 103 22.82 5.67 2.75
CA ARG A 103 22.09 5.90 1.49
C ARG A 103 20.75 6.61 1.72
N ALA A 104 20.07 6.31 2.82
CA ALA A 104 18.81 6.95 3.18
C ALA A 104 19.01 8.43 3.51
N PHE A 105 19.97 8.76 4.37
CA PHE A 105 20.27 10.13 4.80
C PHE A 105 20.68 10.98 3.60
N LYS A 106 21.57 10.47 2.74
CA LYS A 106 21.95 11.14 1.48
C LYS A 106 20.74 11.47 0.60
N ARG A 107 19.79 10.55 0.46
CA ARG A 107 18.57 10.76 -0.34
C ARG A 107 17.56 11.71 0.28
N LEU A 108 17.58 11.81 1.61
CA LEU A 108 16.74 12.74 2.35
C LEU A 108 17.38 14.13 2.46
N GLY A 109 18.58 14.34 1.91
CA GLY A 109 19.31 15.60 1.99
C GLY A 109 19.80 15.93 3.40
N MET A 110 20.05 14.92 4.23
CA MET A 110 20.48 15.09 5.62
C MET A 110 21.92 14.66 5.80
N GLU A 111 22.65 15.36 6.68
CA GLU A 111 23.98 14.93 7.11
C GLU A 111 23.91 13.61 7.86
N TYR A 112 24.83 12.70 7.53
CA TYR A 112 24.95 11.41 8.18
C TYR A 112 25.87 11.54 9.40
N ASP A 113 25.26 11.50 10.57
CA ASP A 113 25.91 11.66 11.88
C ASP A 113 25.47 10.54 12.84
N VAL A 114 25.19 9.34 12.31
CA VAL A 114 24.70 8.18 13.07
C VAL A 114 25.85 7.50 13.81
N THR A 115 25.69 7.30 15.13
CA THR A 115 26.69 6.63 15.97
C THR A 115 26.66 5.11 15.80
N SER A 116 27.77 4.43 16.11
CA SER A 116 27.81 2.96 16.05
C SER A 116 26.78 2.30 16.97
N SER A 117 26.56 2.85 18.16
CA SER A 117 25.56 2.36 19.12
C SER A 117 24.13 2.42 18.56
N GLU A 118 23.77 3.50 17.85
CA GLU A 118 22.45 3.61 17.22
C GLU A 118 22.26 2.64 16.04
N ILE A 119 23.34 2.31 15.32
CA ILE A 119 23.31 1.28 14.28
C ILE A 119 23.05 -0.09 14.92
N GLU A 120 23.79 -0.44 15.97
CA GLU A 120 23.62 -1.71 16.69
C GLU A 120 22.22 -1.86 17.28
N GLU A 121 21.66 -0.79 17.86
CA GLU A 121 20.28 -0.77 18.32
C GLU A 121 19.28 -1.05 17.18
N CYS A 122 19.47 -0.42 16.03
CA CYS A 122 18.59 -0.63 14.88
C CYS A 122 18.69 -2.06 14.33
N GLU A 123 19.89 -2.63 14.27
CA GLU A 123 20.11 -4.02 13.86
C GLU A 123 19.45 -5.00 14.84
N SER A 124 19.55 -4.74 16.15
CA SER A 124 18.85 -5.51 17.20
C SER A 124 17.33 -5.43 17.05
N LEU A 125 16.78 -4.24 16.78
CA LEU A 125 15.36 -4.04 16.54
C LEU A 125 14.88 -4.82 15.30
N ILE A 126 15.66 -4.77 14.21
CA ILE A 126 15.38 -5.52 12.98
C ILE A 126 15.31 -7.00 13.29
N GLU A 127 16.32 -7.55 13.97
CA GLU A 127 16.39 -8.99 14.17
C GLU A 127 15.32 -9.50 15.15
N SER A 128 14.93 -8.68 16.12
CA SER A 128 13.90 -9.02 17.10
C SER A 128 12.47 -8.95 16.52
N HIS A 129 12.20 -8.05 15.57
CA HIS A 129 10.83 -7.74 15.14
C HIS A 129 10.50 -8.12 13.69
N TRP A 130 11.47 -8.54 12.88
CA TRP A 130 11.23 -8.77 11.45
C TRP A 130 10.08 -9.76 11.19
N ARG A 131 9.94 -10.82 11.98
CA ARG A 131 8.88 -11.83 11.83
C ARG A 131 7.50 -11.24 12.11
N ALA A 132 7.38 -10.42 13.15
CA ALA A 132 6.12 -9.76 13.51
C ALA A 132 5.70 -8.77 12.41
N VAL A 133 6.66 -8.00 11.88
CA VAL A 133 6.41 -7.07 10.76
C VAL A 133 5.99 -7.82 9.49
N VAL A 134 6.66 -8.93 9.16
CA VAL A 134 6.27 -9.81 8.05
C VAL A 134 4.86 -10.37 8.25
N GLY A 135 4.53 -10.83 9.46
CA GLY A 135 3.19 -11.32 9.80
C GLY A 135 2.11 -10.26 9.60
N ALA A 136 2.32 -9.05 10.16
CA ALA A 136 1.39 -7.94 10.00
C ALA A 136 1.20 -7.54 8.52
N TYR A 137 2.29 -7.49 7.75
CA TYR A 137 2.23 -7.20 6.32
C TYR A 137 1.53 -8.32 5.52
N THR A 138 1.69 -9.58 5.93
CA THR A 138 0.98 -10.71 5.33
C THR A 138 -0.53 -10.56 5.53
N VAL A 139 -0.98 -10.22 6.74
CA VAL A 139 -2.41 -9.97 7.02
C VAL A 139 -2.91 -8.80 6.17
N ARG A 140 -2.16 -7.69 6.09
CA ARG A 140 -2.50 -6.55 5.21
C ARG A 140 -2.72 -7.00 3.76
N LEU A 141 -1.83 -7.83 3.22
CA LEU A 141 -1.94 -8.32 1.85
C LEU A 141 -3.06 -9.34 1.66
N ALA A 142 -3.39 -10.13 2.68
CA ALA A 142 -4.51 -11.07 2.64
C ALA A 142 -5.87 -10.35 2.60
N LEU A 143 -5.95 -9.14 3.17
CA LEU A 143 -7.15 -8.31 3.15
C LEU A 143 -7.28 -7.46 1.88
N ALA A 144 -6.21 -7.26 1.10
CA ALA A 144 -6.24 -6.46 -0.11
C ALA A 144 -7.33 -6.88 -1.14
N PRO A 145 -7.53 -8.20 -1.43
CA PRO A 145 -8.60 -8.64 -2.34
C PRO A 145 -10.01 -8.28 -1.87
N LEU A 146 -10.23 -8.10 -0.56
CA LEU A 146 -11.53 -7.68 -0.05
C LEU A 146 -11.86 -6.25 -0.45
N VAL A 147 -10.86 -5.36 -0.47
CA VAL A 147 -11.05 -3.98 -0.94
C VAL A 147 -11.32 -3.96 -2.44
N GLU A 148 -10.60 -4.78 -3.21
CA GLU A 148 -10.86 -4.92 -4.64
C GLU A 148 -12.28 -5.44 -4.92
N ALA A 149 -12.69 -6.51 -4.24
CA ALA A 149 -14.04 -7.06 -4.35
C ALA A 149 -15.12 -6.04 -3.97
N TYR A 150 -14.92 -5.28 -2.89
CA TYR A 150 -15.83 -4.23 -2.46
C TYR A 150 -16.06 -3.19 -3.57
N ILE A 151 -14.99 -2.70 -4.20
CA ILE A 151 -15.06 -1.72 -5.30
C ILE A 151 -15.78 -2.33 -6.51
N LEU A 152 -15.42 -3.56 -6.90
CA LEU A 152 -16.00 -4.22 -8.07
C LEU A 152 -17.49 -4.49 -7.89
N ILE A 153 -17.90 -4.94 -6.71
CA ILE A 153 -19.31 -5.18 -6.37
C ILE A 153 -20.08 -3.85 -6.37
N ASP A 154 -19.54 -2.80 -5.76
CA ASP A 154 -20.17 -1.48 -5.77
C ASP A 154 -20.42 -0.96 -7.21
N ARG A 155 -19.49 -1.21 -8.13
CA ARG A 155 -19.66 -0.84 -9.54
C ARG A 155 -20.75 -1.67 -10.23
N VAL A 156 -20.86 -2.96 -9.95
CA VAL A 156 -21.95 -3.81 -10.47
C VAL A 156 -23.30 -3.37 -9.91
N LEU A 157 -23.38 -3.08 -8.60
CA LEU A 157 -24.59 -2.57 -7.96
C LEU A 157 -25.05 -1.26 -8.60
N TYR A 158 -24.11 -0.33 -8.82
CA TYR A 158 -24.41 0.94 -9.47
C TYR A 158 -25.01 0.73 -10.88
N LEU A 159 -24.49 -0.22 -11.66
CA LEU A 159 -25.03 -0.54 -12.98
C LEU A 159 -26.46 -1.12 -12.89
N TRP A 160 -26.70 -2.01 -11.93
CA TRP A 160 -28.03 -2.59 -11.70
C TRP A 160 -29.07 -1.53 -11.30
N GLU A 161 -28.69 -0.58 -10.44
CA GLU A 161 -29.54 0.56 -10.04
C GLU A 161 -29.95 1.43 -11.25
N HIS A 162 -29.14 1.44 -12.32
CA HIS A 162 -29.41 2.16 -13.56
C HIS A 162 -30.03 1.29 -14.66
N GLY A 163 -30.50 0.09 -14.33
CA GLY A 163 -31.15 -0.83 -15.27
C GLY A 163 -30.18 -1.52 -16.25
N ILE A 164 -28.87 -1.46 -16.00
CA ILE A 164 -27.86 -2.07 -16.87
C ILE A 164 -27.53 -3.47 -16.34
N SER A 165 -27.92 -4.49 -17.11
CA SER A 165 -27.56 -5.87 -16.81
C SER A 165 -26.04 -6.04 -16.89
N SER A 166 -25.44 -6.44 -15.77
CA SER A 166 -23.99 -6.58 -15.66
C SER A 166 -23.60 -7.73 -14.72
N SER A 167 -22.41 -8.28 -14.94
CA SER A 167 -21.85 -9.38 -14.16
C SER A 167 -20.34 -9.19 -13.97
N LEU A 168 -19.81 -9.79 -12.90
CA LEU A 168 -18.38 -9.84 -12.63
C LEU A 168 -17.85 -11.21 -13.06
N VAL A 169 -16.91 -11.22 -14.00
CA VAL A 169 -16.38 -12.46 -14.59
C VAL A 169 -14.86 -12.54 -14.45
N PRO A 170 -14.30 -13.72 -14.10
CA PRO A 170 -12.86 -13.93 -14.14
C PRO A 170 -12.40 -14.06 -15.61
N VAL A 171 -11.56 -13.14 -16.06
CA VAL A 171 -11.00 -13.09 -17.43
C VAL A 171 -9.58 -13.63 -17.53
N PHE A 172 -8.85 -13.71 -16.42
CA PHE A 172 -7.47 -14.18 -16.39
C PHE A 172 -7.21 -15.21 -15.27
N ASP A 173 -6.12 -15.96 -15.41
CA ASP A 173 -5.57 -16.72 -14.28
C ASP A 173 -5.01 -15.71 -13.25
N PRO A 174 -5.48 -15.73 -11.98
CA PRO A 174 -5.00 -14.82 -10.94
C PRO A 174 -3.49 -14.95 -10.65
N ARG A 175 -2.85 -16.04 -11.08
CA ARG A 175 -1.40 -16.24 -10.99
C ARG A 175 -0.63 -15.44 -12.05
N ILE A 176 -1.24 -15.20 -13.21
CA ILE A 176 -0.65 -14.44 -14.33
C ILE A 176 -0.94 -12.96 -14.13
N SER A 177 -2.20 -12.61 -13.91
CA SER A 177 -2.64 -11.25 -13.62
C SER A 177 -3.48 -11.27 -12.35
N PRO A 178 -3.04 -10.66 -11.25
CA PRO A 178 -3.86 -10.57 -10.04
C PRO A 178 -5.15 -9.78 -10.26
N ARG A 179 -5.16 -8.89 -11.26
CA ARG A 179 -6.33 -8.16 -11.73
C ARG A 179 -7.06 -9.01 -12.75
N ASN A 180 -7.75 -10.04 -12.27
CA ASN A 180 -8.36 -11.03 -13.14
C ASN A 180 -9.88 -10.91 -13.27
N MET A 181 -10.52 -9.97 -12.58
CA MET A 181 -11.97 -9.76 -12.66
C MET A 181 -12.31 -8.63 -13.64
N ALA A 182 -13.32 -8.84 -14.47
CA ALA A 182 -13.88 -7.83 -15.36
C ALA A 182 -15.37 -7.65 -15.09
N ILE A 183 -15.85 -6.41 -15.19
CA ILE A 183 -17.27 -6.10 -15.22
C ILE A 183 -17.70 -6.15 -16.68
N VAL A 184 -18.62 -7.07 -17.00
CA VAL A 184 -19.24 -7.18 -18.33
C VAL A 184 -20.66 -6.66 -18.21
N ALA A 185 -21.03 -5.73 -19.06
CA ALA A 185 -22.37 -5.17 -19.13
C ALA A 185 -22.92 -5.35 -20.54
N VAL A 186 -24.20 -5.70 -20.66
CA VAL A 186 -24.89 -5.77 -21.94
C VAL A 186 -25.63 -4.46 -22.15
N LYS A 187 -25.27 -3.75 -23.21
CA LYS A 187 -26.02 -2.57 -23.65
C LYS A 187 -27.30 -3.05 -24.34
N SER A 188 -28.44 -2.63 -23.82
CA SER A 188 -29.75 -2.81 -24.45
C SER A 188 -29.90 -1.95 -25.71
#